data_AF-A0A523B4W4-F1
#
_entry.id   AF-A0A523B4W4-F1
#
_cell.length_a   1.000
_cell.length_b   1.000
_cell.length_c   1.000
_cell.angle_alpha   90.00
_cell.angle_beta   90.00
_cell.angle_gamma   90.00
#
_symmetry.space_group_name_H-M   'P 1'
#
loop_
_entity.id
_entity.type
_entity.pdbx_description
1 polymer ?
#
loop_
_entity_poly.entity_id
_entity_poly.type
_entity_poly.pdbx_seq_one_letter_code
_entity_poly.pdbx_strand_id
1 'polypeptide(L)' 'MIAEDVHGRGATADVVVSSLADEPLINDKLADELEIAVGSFGRGRWRFTREPKEKLRRSERIIQMPISNEGS' A
#
# COMPACT_ATOMS: atom_id res chain seq x y z
N MET A 1 -8.33 2.93 5.63
CA MET A 1 -7.66 1.70 5.15
C MET A 1 -8.07 0.54 6.05
N ILE A 2 -8.43 -0.63 5.50
CA ILE A 2 -8.78 -1.83 6.29
C ILE A 2 -7.67 -2.85 6.08
N ALA A 3 -7.07 -3.34 7.16
CA ALA A 3 -6.09 -4.42 7.13
C ALA A 3 -6.41 -5.44 8.22
N GLU A 4 -6.93 -6.61 7.82
CA GLU A 4 -7.32 -7.78 8.64
C GLU A 4 -8.07 -7.42 9.93
N ASP A 5 -7.36 -6.98 10.97
CA ASP A 5 -7.86 -6.71 12.32
C ASP A 5 -7.87 -5.22 12.71
N VAL A 6 -7.49 -4.32 11.82
CA VAL A 6 -7.32 -2.90 12.12
C VAL A 6 -7.92 -2.01 11.05
N HIS A 7 -8.70 -1.02 11.51
CA HIS A 7 -9.08 0.15 10.73
C HIS A 7 -8.06 1.27 10.97
N GLY A 8 -7.41 1.72 9.90
CA GLY A 8 -6.59 2.92 9.88
C GLY A 8 -7.45 4.17 9.65
N ARG A 9 -6.89 5.35 9.93
CA ARG A 9 -7.54 6.62 9.57
C ARG A 9 -7.72 6.70 8.05
N GLY A 10 -8.77 7.40 7.63
CA GLY A 10 -8.92 7.82 6.23
C GLY A 10 -8.07 9.06 5.98
N ALA A 11 -7.54 9.18 4.76
CA ALA A 11 -6.85 10.36 4.28
C ALA A 11 -7.42 10.74 2.91
N THR A 12 -7.43 12.04 2.59
CA THR A 12 -7.80 12.53 1.25
C THR A 12 -6.53 12.87 0.50
N ALA A 13 -6.36 12.33 -0.69
CA ALA A 13 -5.20 12.57 -1.52
C ALA A 13 -5.57 12.58 -3.00
N ASP A 14 -4.80 13.31 -3.78
CA ASP A 14 -4.86 13.27 -5.24
C ASP A 14 -4.05 12.09 -5.78
N VAL A 15 -4.55 11.45 -6.83
CA VAL A 15 -3.87 10.34 -7.52
C VAL A 15 -3.29 10.83 -8.84
N VAL A 16 -2.03 10.47 -9.10
CA VAL A 16 -1.39 10.62 -10.40
C VAL A 16 -1.17 9.23 -10.97
N VAL A 17 -1.68 8.99 -12.18
CA VAL A 17 -1.49 7.72 -12.91
C VAL A 17 -0.31 7.88 -13.87
N SER A 18 0.67 7.00 -13.78
CA SER A 18 1.88 7.00 -14.60
C SER A 18 2.17 5.60 -15.12
N SER A 19 2.46 5.47 -16.42
CA SER A 19 2.88 4.21 -17.04
C SER A 19 4.31 3.79 -16.67
N LEU A 20 5.04 4.61 -15.92
CA LEU A 20 6.41 4.32 -15.48
C LEU A 20 6.47 3.60 -14.14
N ALA A 21 5.35 3.48 -13.43
CA ALA A 21 5.28 2.86 -12.12
C ALA A 21 4.38 1.62 -12.20
N ASP A 22 4.94 0.47 -11.85
CA ASP A 22 4.22 -0.81 -11.79
C ASP A 22 3.52 -1.04 -10.44
N GLU A 23 3.74 -0.15 -9.47
CA GLU A 23 3.13 -0.21 -8.14
C GLU A 23 2.66 1.18 -7.64
N PRO A 24 1.65 1.24 -6.75
CA PRO A 24 1.23 2.49 -6.14
C PRO A 24 2.34 3.11 -5.28
N LEU A 25 2.63 4.39 -5.53
CA LEU A 25 3.56 5.17 -4.73
C LEU A 25 2.79 6.10 -3.79
N ILE A 26 3.20 6.12 -2.52
CA ILE A 26 2.73 7.10 -1.54
C ILE A 26 3.91 7.95 -1.09
N ASN A 27 3.67 9.23 -0.85
CA ASN A 27 4.68 10.12 -0.28
C ASN A 27 4.65 10.06 1.26
N ASP A 28 5.67 10.64 1.89
CA ASP A 28 5.82 10.64 3.35
C ASP A 28 4.63 11.32 4.06
N LYS A 29 4.05 12.36 3.45
CA LYS A 29 2.88 13.06 4.00
C LYS A 29 1.67 12.12 4.09
N LEU A 30 1.37 11.41 2.99
CA LEU A 30 0.25 10.48 2.95
C LEU A 30 0.52 9.28 3.87
N ALA A 31 1.76 8.82 3.97
CA ALA A 31 2.14 7.78 4.92
C ALA A 31 1.89 8.21 6.37
N ASP A 32 2.23 9.45 6.74
CA ASP A 32 1.97 10.00 8.09
C ASP A 32 0.48 10.11 8.39
N GLU A 33 -0.32 10.67 7.46
CA GLU A 33 -1.78 10.80 7.62
C GLU A 33 -2.48 9.44 7.77
N LEU A 34 -1.99 8.41 7.07
CA LEU A 34 -2.47 7.03 7.18
C LEU A 34 -1.91 6.28 8.40
N GLU A 35 -1.03 6.91 9.17
CA GLU A 35 -0.31 6.33 10.30
C GLU A 35 0.54 5.12 9.91
N ILE A 36 1.20 5.13 8.76
CA ILE A 36 2.00 4.03 8.24
C ILE A 36 3.49 4.29 8.51
N ALA A 37 4.15 3.33 9.14
CA ALA A 37 5.60 3.27 9.21
C ALA A 37 6.12 2.18 8.27
N VAL A 38 6.96 2.57 7.29
CA VAL A 38 7.58 1.62 6.36
C VAL A 38 8.85 1.05 6.98
N GLY A 39 8.92 -0.28 7.06
CA GLY A 39 10.13 -0.99 7.47
C GLY A 39 11.04 -1.33 6.29
N SER A 40 10.48 -1.61 5.12
CA SER A 40 11.25 -1.93 3.91
C SER A 40 10.37 -1.89 2.66
N PHE A 41 10.51 -0.83 1.86
CA PHE A 41 9.74 -0.61 0.62
C PHE A 41 9.84 -1.80 -0.35
N GLY A 42 11.05 -2.17 -0.77
CA GLY A 42 11.25 -3.25 -1.74
C GLY A 42 10.86 -4.66 -1.26
N ARG A 43 10.47 -4.82 0.01
CA ARG A 43 9.92 -6.08 0.54
C ARG A 43 8.46 -5.96 0.96
N GLY A 44 7.83 -4.81 0.69
CA GLY A 44 6.47 -4.48 1.12
C GLY A 44 6.27 -4.56 2.63
N ARG A 45 7.28 -4.27 3.46
CA ARG A 45 7.15 -4.39 4.93
C ARG A 45 6.75 -3.07 5.56
N TRP A 46 5.66 -3.08 6.31
CA TRP A 46 5.10 -1.88 6.95
C TRP A 46 4.34 -2.23 8.25
N ARG A 47 3.94 -1.24 9.02
CA ARG A 47 3.06 -1.38 10.20
C ARG A 47 2.30 -0.08 10.42
N PHE A 48 1.27 -0.09 11.27
CA PHE A 48 0.77 1.19 11.78
C PHE A 48 1.75 1.79 12.81
N THR A 49 1.91 3.11 12.85
CA THR A 49 2.85 3.79 13.76
C THR A 49 2.57 3.48 15.23
N ARG A 50 1.29 3.28 15.57
CA ARG A 50 0.78 2.87 16.89
C ARG A 50 0.97 1.39 17.24
N GLU A 51 1.37 0.55 16.28
CA GLU A 51 1.64 -0.86 16.52
C GLU A 51 3.09 -1.08 17.01
N PRO A 52 3.36 -2.14 17.80
CA PRO A 52 4.71 -2.54 18.16
C PRO A 52 5.61 -2.72 16.93
N LYS A 53 6.93 -2.50 17.09
CA LYS A 53 7.88 -2.57 15.97
C LYS A 53 7.98 -3.96 15.35
N GLU A 54 7.66 -4.98 16.13
CA GLU A 54 7.69 -6.40 15.77
C GLU A 54 6.48 -6.79 14.90
N LYS A 55 5.40 -6.01 14.94
CA LYS A 55 4.16 -6.29 14.20
C LYS A 55 4.25 -5.78 12.75
N LEU A 56 5.19 -6.36 12.00
CA LEU A 56 5.39 -6.06 10.59
C LEU A 56 4.37 -6.82 9.72
N ARG A 57 3.69 -6.07 8.87
CA ARG A 57 2.76 -6.51 7.84
C ARG A 57 3.47 -6.58 6.49
N ARG A 58 2.86 -7.29 5.54
CA ARG A 58 3.29 -7.32 4.14
C ARG A 58 2.23 -6.71 3.25
N SER A 59 2.65 -5.92 2.28
CA SER A 59 1.78 -5.49 1.19
C SER A 59 1.34 -6.70 0.37
N GLU A 60 0.10 -6.65 -0.10
CA GLU A 60 -0.40 -7.63 -1.07
C GLU A 60 0.47 -7.61 -2.31
N ARG A 61 0.72 -8.79 -2.88
CA ARG A 61 1.34 -8.87 -4.20
C ARG A 61 0.32 -8.48 -5.24
N ILE A 62 0.71 -7.63 -6.18
CA ILE A 62 -0.06 -7.42 -7.39
C ILE A 62 -0.13 -8.76 -8.13
N ILE A 63 -1.29 -9.40 -8.09
CA ILE A 63 -1.58 -10.53 -8.96
C ILE A 63 -1.92 -9.89 -10.30
N GLN A 64 -0.98 -9.94 -11.25
CA GLN A 64 -1.27 -9.56 -12.61
C GLN A 64 -2.31 -10.55 -13.14
N MET A 65 -3.58 -10.13 -13.17
CA MET A 65 -4.60 -10.94 -13.80
C MET A 65 -4.21 -11.06 -15.29
N PRO A 66 -4.07 -12.29 -15.83
CA PRO A 66 -3.90 -12.43 -17.26
C PRO A 66 -5.10 -11.77 -17.93
N ILE A 67 -4.82 -10.81 -18.81
CA ILE A 67 -5.86 -10.21 -19.64
C ILE A 67 -6.35 -11.36 -20.52
N SER A 68 -7.50 -11.95 -20.18
CA SER A 68 -8.17 -12.89 -21.05
C SER A 68 -8.53 -12.13 -22.32
N ASN A 69 -7.80 -12.39 -23.41
CA ASN A 69 -8.18 -11.91 -24.73
C ASN A 69 -9.39 -12.72 -25.21
N GLU A 70 -10.56 -12.38 -24.68
CA GLU A 70 -11.84 -12.86 -25.20
C GLU A 70 -12.21 -11.95 -26.39
N GLY A 71 -12.03 -12.46 -27.60
CA GLY A 71 -12.78 -12.01 -28.77
C GLY A 71 -11.95 -11.42 -29.92
N SER A 72 -12.03 -12.11 -31.05
CA SER A 72 -11.56 -11.83 -32.42
C SER A 72 -11.71 -10.41 -32.97
#